data_AF-A0A497XKD3-F1
#
_entry.id   AF-A0A497XKD3-F1
#
_cell.length_a   1.000
_cell.length_b   1.000
_cell.length_c   1.000
_cell.angle_alpha   90.00
_cell.angle_beta   90.00
_cell.angle_gamma   90.00
#
_symmetry.space_group_name_H-M   'P 1'
#
loop_
_entity.id
_entity.type
_entity.pdbx_description
1 polymer ?
#
loop_
_entity_poly.entity_id
_entity_poly.type
_entity_poly.pdbx_seq_one_letter_code
_entity_poly.pdbx_strand_id
1 'polypeptide(L)' 'MARITVDDCLKRIPNRFDLTLVAARRARQIAMGSTPMVDAGRDKPTVVALRELAAGKVGLEILNRGQA' A
#
# COMPACT_ATOMS: atom_id res chain seq x y z
N MET A 1 -0.96 3.38 -17.01
CA MET A 1 -0.75 2.08 -16.34
C MET A 1 0.65 2.09 -15.76
N ALA A 2 0.79 2.59 -14.54
CA ALA A 2 2.08 2.67 -13.89
C ALA A 2 2.62 1.25 -13.65
N ARG A 3 3.74 0.94 -14.31
CA ARG A 3 4.49 -0.32 -14.20
C ARG A 3 5.18 -0.35 -12.83
N ILE A 4 4.41 -0.55 -11.77
CA ILE A 4 4.99 -0.89 -10.47
C ILE A 4 5.12 -2.41 -10.39
N THR A 5 6.34 -2.86 -10.17
CA THR A 5 6.66 -4.28 -10.01
C THR A 5 6.51 -4.66 -8.54
N VAL A 6 5.83 -5.78 -8.29
CA VAL A 6 5.71 -6.34 -6.93
C VAL A 6 7.06 -6.61 -6.27
N ASP A 7 8.12 -6.74 -7.06
CA ASP A 7 9.51 -6.87 -6.62
C ASP A 7 9.94 -5.74 -5.65
N ASP A 8 9.61 -4.49 -5.96
CA ASP A 8 9.99 -3.35 -5.12
C ASP A 8 9.25 -3.32 -3.78
N CYS A 9 8.03 -3.86 -3.77
CA CYS A 9 7.27 -4.05 -2.54
C CYS A 9 7.83 -5.20 -1.69
N LEU A 10 8.32 -6.26 -2.33
CA LEU A 10 8.90 -7.43 -1.66
C LEU A 10 10.25 -7.13 -1.00
N LYS A 11 11.01 -6.15 -1.53
CA LYS A 11 12.21 -5.62 -0.85
C LYS A 11 11.90 -5.00 0.50
N ARG A 12 10.67 -4.53 0.72
CA ARG A 12 10.21 -3.90 1.97
C ARG A 12 9.51 -4.89 2.88
N ILE A 13 8.60 -5.68 2.32
CA ILE A 13 7.83 -6.69 3.04
C ILE A 13 8.11 -8.04 2.37
N PRO A 14 9.02 -8.86 2.92
CA PRO A 14 9.40 -10.12 2.30
C PRO A 14 8.25 -11.14 2.30
N ASN A 15 7.31 -11.01 3.25
CA ASN A 15 6.12 -11.86 3.30
C ASN A 15 5.03 -11.37 2.33
N ARG A 16 4.71 -12.20 1.34
CA ARG A 16 3.69 -11.93 0.32
C ARG A 16 2.27 -11.82 0.90
N PHE A 17 1.98 -12.56 1.97
CA PHE A 17 0.68 -12.52 2.63
C PHE A 17 0.48 -11.19 3.36
N ASP A 18 1.47 -10.78 4.16
CA ASP A 18 1.46 -9.47 4.83
C ASP A 18 1.42 -8.33 3.82
N LEU A 19 2.20 -8.41 2.74
CA LEU A 19 2.18 -7.42 1.67
C LEU A 19 0.77 -7.24 1.10
N THR A 20 0.10 -8.35 0.79
CA THR A 20 -1.27 -8.33 0.27
C THR A 20 -2.24 -7.73 1.28
N LEU A 21 -2.10 -8.08 2.56
CA LEU A 21 -2.97 -7.59 3.63
C LEU A 21 -2.79 -6.09 3.87
N VAL A 22 -1.54 -5.60 3.91
CA VAL A 22 -1.23 -4.17 4.05
C VAL A 22 -1.74 -3.39 2.84
N ALA A 23 -1.47 -3.88 1.62
CA ALA A 23 -1.93 -3.24 0.39
C ALA A 23 -3.47 -3.15 0.36
N ALA A 24 -4.17 -4.21 0.73
CA ALA A 24 -5.64 -4.22 0.79
C ALA A 24 -6.20 -3.26 1.84
N ARG A 25 -5.62 -3.23 3.06
CA ARG A 25 -6.04 -2.28 4.10
C ARG A 25 -5.79 -0.84 3.69
N ARG A 26 -4.61 -0.55 3.13
CA ARG A 26 -4.28 0.80 2.67
C ARG A 26 -5.14 1.25 1.51
N ALA A 27 -5.37 0.38 0.52
CA ALA A 27 -6.26 0.67 -0.59
C ALA A 27 -7.70 1.00 -0.12
N ARG A 28 -8.20 0.29 0.89
CA ARG A 28 -9.49 0.63 1.51
C ARG A 28 -9.50 2.00 2.17
N GLN A 29 -8.44 2.38 2.90
CA GLN A 29 -8.34 3.71 3.49
C GLN A 29 -8.37 4.80 2.42
N ILE A 30 -7.64 4.64 1.32
CA ILE A 30 -7.63 5.60 0.21
C ILE A 30 -9.02 5.66 -0.45
N ALA A 31 -9.67 4.51 -0.64
CA ALA A 31 -11.03 4.45 -1.18
C ALA A 31 -12.06 5.13 -0.26
N MET A 32 -11.82 5.14 1.05
CA MET A 32 -12.63 5.84 2.06
C MET A 32 -12.31 7.34 2.15
N GLY A 33 -11.42 7.88 1.30
CA GLY A 33 -11.05 9.30 1.27
C GLY A 33 -9.81 9.66 2.10
N SER A 34 -9.03 8.68 2.56
CA SER A 34 -7.73 8.96 3.20
C SER A 34 -6.75 9.59 2.20
N THR A 35 -6.03 10.61 2.66
CA THR A 35 -5.05 11.32 1.82
C THR A 35 -3.93 10.38 1.38
N PRO A 36 -3.71 10.20 0.07
CA PRO A 36 -2.59 9.43 -0.44
C PRO A 36 -1.28 10.20 -0.21
N MET A 37 -0.23 9.49 0.21
CA MET A 37 1.11 10.06 0.47
C MET A 37 1.98 10.14 -0.79
N VAL A 38 1.46 9.63 -1.90
CA VAL A 38 2.08 9.67 -3.24
C VAL A 38 1.06 10.21 -4.22
N ASP A 39 1.54 10.75 -5.33
CA ASP A 39 0.67 11.25 -6.39
C ASP A 39 -0.23 10.12 -6.91
N ALA A 40 -1.53 10.26 -6.66
CA ALA A 40 -2.55 9.28 -7.03
C ALA A 40 -2.93 9.36 -8.51
N GLY A 41 -2.63 10.48 -9.18
CA GLY A 41 -2.94 10.70 -10.59
C GLY A 41 -4.34 10.22 -11.00
N ARG A 42 -4.38 9.26 -11.92
CA ARG A 42 -5.60 8.54 -12.35
C ARG A 42 -5.57 7.05 -11.97
N ASP A 43 -4.71 6.67 -11.03
CA ASP A 43 -4.51 5.28 -10.66
C ASP A 43 -5.55 4.80 -9.65
N LYS A 44 -5.89 3.51 -9.72
CA LYS A 44 -6.79 2.87 -8.76
C LYS A 44 -6.18 2.90 -7.35
N PRO A 45 -6.99 2.96 -6.28
CA PRO A 45 -6.48 3.03 -4.91
C PRO A 45 -5.54 1.87 -4.54
N THR A 46 -5.70 0.70 -5.14
CA THR A 46 -4.79 -0.44 -5.00
C THR A 46 -3.40 -0.18 -5.57
N VAL A 47 -3.30 0.50 -6.70
CA VAL A 47 -2.02 0.87 -7.33
C VAL A 47 -1.33 1.96 -6.50
N VAL A 48 -2.10 2.94 -6.02
CA VAL A 48 -1.58 4.00 -5.14
C VAL A 48 -1.02 3.40 -3.85
N ALA A 49 -1.74 2.47 -3.21
CA ALA A 49 -1.26 1.77 -2.02
C ALA A 49 0.05 1.00 -2.25
N LEU A 50 0.18 0.30 -3.39
CA LEU A 50 1.42 -0.40 -3.75
C LEU A 50 2.58 0.58 -4.00
N ARG A 51 2.31 1.77 -4.56
CA ARG A 51 3.32 2.83 -4.72
C ARG A 51 3.78 3.38 -3.37
N GLU A 52 2.88 3.58 -2.42
CA GLU A 52 3.24 4.00 -1.06
C GLU A 52 4.08 2.95 -0.34
N LEU A 53 3.74 1.67 -0.52
CA LEU A 53 4.50 0.52 0.00
C LEU A 53 5.91 0.45 -0.57
N ALA A 54 6.06 0.54 -1.90
CA ALA A 54 7.37 0.53 -2.55
C ALA A 54 8.22 1.75 -2.14
N ALA A 55 7.59 2.92 -1.98
CA ALA A 55 8.24 4.13 -1.49
C ALA A 55 8.59 4.08 0.01
N GLY A 56 8.15 3.05 0.74
CA GLY A 56 8.39 2.91 2.19
C GLY A 56 7.62 3.93 3.03
N LYS A 57 6.55 4.53 2.50
CA LYS A 57 5.66 5.46 3.23
C LYS A 57 4.64 4.72 4.09
N VAL A 58 4.34 3.48 3.74
CA VAL A 58 3.38 2.61 4.39
C VAL A 58 4.01 1.24 4.62
N GLY A 59 3.79 0.65 5.80
CA GLY A 59 4.33 -0.66 6.16
C GLY A 59 3.39 -1.49 7.04
N LEU A 60 3.96 -2.49 7.71
CA LEU A 60 3.25 -3.45 8.57
C LEU A 60 2.50 -2.78 9.74
N GLU A 61 2.85 -1.56 10.10
CA GLU A 61 2.16 -0.74 11.12
C GLU A 61 0.64 -0.58 10.86
N ILE A 62 0.21 -0.62 9.60
CA ILE A 62 -1.22 -0.59 9.24
C ILE A 62 -1.97 -1.83 9.74
N LEU A 63 -1.27 -2.96 9.92
CA LEU A 63 -1.89 -4.19 10.43
C LEU A 63 -2.19 -4.11 11.92
N ASN A 64 -1.35 -3.42 12.70
CA ASN A 64 -1.47 -3.38 14.16
C ASN A 64 -2.53 -2.38 14.68
N ARG A 65 -2.95 -1.41 13.86
CA ARG A 65 -3.87 -0.32 14.28
C ARG A 65 -5.32 -0.77 14.58
N GLY A 66 -5.60 -2.07 14.61
CA GLY A 66 -6.91 -2.65 14.97
C GLY A 66 -6.89 -3.53 16.21
N GLN A 67 -5.77 -3.60 16.93
CA GLN A 67 -5.69 -4.27 18.24
C GLN A 67 -5.62 -3.19 19.32
N ALA A 68 -6.79 -2.64 19.67
CA ALA A 68 -7.00 -1.79 20.84
C ALA A 68 -8.31 -2.23 21.49
#